data_AF-A0A4Q4XEL3-F1
#
_entry.id   AF-A0A4Q4XEL3-F1
#
_cell.length_a   1.000
_cell.length_b   1.000
_cell.length_c   1.000
_cell.angle_alpha   90.00
_cell.angle_beta   90.00
_cell.angle_gamma   90.00
#
_symmetry.space_group_name_H-M   'P 1'
#
loop_
_entity.id
_entity.type
_entity.pdbx_description
1 polymer ?
#
loop_
_entity_poly.entity_id
_entity_poly.type
_entity_poly.pdbx_seq_one_letter_code
_entity_poly.pdbx_strand_id
1 'polypeptide(L)'
;MRARILRFEGRFKEAFEALYYLSLQKIRVFSLLGAVLCELGRYDEAIERLQSDQARETSPRAVYRLQLASASAYIFRCMHIFMETRQIEWQSLRTSRQIFQALDSSSPHPEMLFDKIDRLSILLGLAVGYHLNGEVDAALDAWAKALSMSKSFLTTGYTDMIISYSVSELELRRGAIAQADTSGNYARSLFGQAGRQHHFIGLGSLWPDLLGHWYQQHGRDPVIPLGN
;
A
#
# COMPACT_ATOMS: atom_id res chain seq x y z
N MET A 1 11.13 17.75 -3.17
CA MET A 1 10.88 16.98 -4.42
C MET A 1 11.85 15.81 -4.57
N ARG A 2 13.17 16.00 -4.42
CA ARG A 2 14.20 14.94 -4.50
C ARG A 2 13.91 13.68 -3.65
N ALA A 3 13.61 13.84 -2.36
CA ALA A 3 13.35 12.68 -1.49
C ALA A 3 12.17 11.80 -1.93
N ARG A 4 11.14 12.40 -2.54
CA ARG A 4 9.98 11.66 -3.05
C ARG A 4 10.37 10.80 -4.26
N ILE A 5 11.18 11.35 -5.16
CA ILE A 5 11.72 10.63 -6.32
C ILE A 5 12.59 9.47 -5.85
N LEU A 6 13.51 9.71 -4.91
CA LEU A 6 14.34 8.67 -4.32
C LEU A 6 13.51 7.53 -3.72
N ARG A 7 12.42 7.85 -2.98
CA ARG A 7 11.51 6.83 -2.47
C ARG A 7 10.86 6.02 -3.60
N PHE A 8 10.38 6.67 -4.66
CA PHE A 8 9.73 5.98 -5.78
C PHE A 8 10.67 5.02 -6.52
N GLU A 9 11.95 5.38 -6.59
CA GLU A 9 13.05 4.55 -7.12
C GLU A 9 13.48 3.42 -6.16
N GLY A 10 12.91 3.31 -4.96
CA GLY A 10 13.30 2.31 -3.96
C GLY A 10 14.57 2.67 -3.16
N ARG A 11 15.11 3.88 -3.33
CA ARG A 11 16.32 4.38 -2.63
C ARG A 11 15.95 4.92 -1.26
N PHE A 12 15.41 4.06 -0.40
CA PHE A 12 14.79 4.47 0.87
C PHE A 12 15.76 5.11 1.87
N LYS A 13 17.02 4.63 1.94
CA LYS A 13 18.05 5.21 2.83
C LYS A 13 18.35 6.66 2.46
N GLU A 14 18.57 6.93 1.18
CA GLU A 14 18.86 8.29 0.69
C GLU A 14 17.63 9.20 0.79
N ALA A 15 16.44 8.65 0.57
CA ALA A 15 15.18 9.37 0.81
C ALA A 15 15.06 9.77 2.29
N PHE A 16 15.41 8.85 3.22
CA PHE A 16 15.40 9.11 4.66
C PHE A 16 16.35 10.23 5.04
N GLU A 17 17.62 10.17 4.60
CA GLU A 17 18.61 11.20 4.89
C GLU A 17 18.15 12.59 4.44
N ALA A 18 17.61 12.67 3.22
CA ALA A 18 17.07 13.92 2.69
C ALA A 18 15.87 14.44 3.50
N LEU A 19 14.95 13.57 3.93
CA LEU A 19 13.76 13.96 4.71
C LEU A 19 14.11 14.30 6.15
N TYR A 20 15.03 13.57 6.75
CA TYR A 20 15.48 13.80 8.11
C TYR A 20 16.07 15.20 8.24
N TYR A 21 16.95 15.58 7.30
CA TYR A 21 17.50 16.93 7.26
C TYR A 21 16.42 18.02 7.11
N LEU A 22 15.43 17.82 6.23
CA LEU A 22 14.30 18.77 6.07
C LEU A 22 13.43 18.85 7.33
N SER A 23 13.26 17.74 8.06
CA SER A 23 12.50 17.72 9.31
C SER A 23 13.16 18.54 10.41
N LEU A 24 14.50 18.55 10.48
CA LEU A 24 15.27 19.40 11.40
C LEU A 24 15.08 20.89 11.09
N GLN A 25 14.79 21.23 9.83
CA GLN A 25 14.45 22.59 9.40
C GLN A 25 12.97 22.94 9.62
N LYS A 26 12.21 22.11 10.36
CA LYS A 26 10.78 22.28 10.62
C LYS A 26 9.90 22.30 9.36
N ILE A 27 10.38 21.72 8.25
CA ILE A 27 9.59 21.56 7.03
C ILE A 27 8.65 20.37 7.24
N ARG A 28 7.35 20.58 6.98
CA ARG A 28 6.31 19.55 7.14
C ARG A 28 6.47 18.44 6.10
N VAL A 29 7.18 17.37 6.47
CA VAL A 29 7.42 16.18 5.63
C VAL A 29 6.94 14.88 6.29
N PHE A 30 6.14 14.99 7.35
CA PHE A 30 5.80 13.92 8.29
C PHE A 30 5.28 12.65 7.61
N SER A 31 4.28 12.75 6.72
CA SER A 31 3.70 11.59 6.04
C SER A 31 4.71 10.88 5.13
N LEU A 32 5.57 11.62 4.44
CA LEU A 32 6.59 11.06 3.57
C LEU A 32 7.73 10.44 4.36
N LEU A 33 8.12 11.03 5.50
CA LEU A 33 9.11 10.44 6.41
C LEU A 33 8.57 9.14 7.04
N GLY A 34 7.31 9.13 7.50
CA GLY A 34 6.66 7.93 8.01
C GLY A 34 6.60 6.81 6.97
N ALA A 35 6.29 7.14 5.71
CA ALA A 35 6.34 6.21 4.59
C ALA A 35 7.73 5.59 4.44
N VAL A 36 8.80 6.42 4.39
CA VAL A 36 10.17 5.93 4.24
C VAL A 36 10.63 5.10 5.44
N LEU A 37 10.26 5.48 6.66
CA LEU A 37 10.55 4.69 7.86
C LEU A 37 9.92 3.29 7.77
N CYS A 38 8.68 3.17 7.30
CA CYS A 38 8.04 1.88 7.05
C CYS A 38 8.85 1.04 6.05
N GLU A 39 9.19 1.61 4.88
CA GLU A 39 9.97 0.91 3.85
C GLU A 39 11.39 0.51 4.30
N LEU A 40 11.90 1.11 5.39
CA LEU A 40 13.15 0.74 6.05
C LEU A 40 12.98 -0.28 7.19
N GLY A 41 11.78 -0.84 7.38
CA GLY A 41 11.47 -1.76 8.47
C GLY A 41 11.28 -1.09 9.83
N ARG A 42 11.33 0.26 9.90
CA ARG A 42 11.17 1.07 11.13
C ARG A 42 9.71 1.51 11.31
N TYR A 43 8.77 0.58 11.14
CA TYR A 43 7.33 0.89 11.16
C TYR A 43 6.82 1.32 12.55
N ASP A 44 7.39 0.80 13.65
CA ASP A 44 6.99 1.22 15.00
C ASP A 44 7.35 2.70 15.24
N GLU A 45 8.58 3.09 14.89
CA GLU A 45 8.99 4.50 14.93
C GLU A 45 8.14 5.38 13.99
N ALA A 46 7.77 4.87 12.81
CA ALA A 46 6.88 5.59 11.90
C ALA A 46 5.53 5.87 12.57
N ILE A 47 4.92 4.87 13.20
CA ILE A 47 3.63 4.98 13.88
C ILE A 47 3.72 6.00 15.03
N GLU A 48 4.71 5.87 15.91
CA GLU A 48 4.90 6.78 17.06
C GLU A 48 5.05 8.23 16.62
N ARG A 49 5.89 8.47 15.59
CA ARG A 49 6.10 9.83 15.05
C ARG A 49 4.83 10.40 14.45
N LEU A 50 4.13 9.63 13.62
CA LEU A 50 2.89 10.08 12.97
C LEU A 50 1.80 10.42 13.99
N GLN A 51 1.66 9.62 15.06
CA GLN A 51 0.72 9.89 16.15
C GLN A 51 1.09 11.14 16.94
N SER A 52 2.38 11.30 17.26
CA SER A 52 2.88 12.50 17.94
C SER A 52 2.67 13.76 17.09
N ASP A 53 2.89 13.69 15.78
CA ASP A 53 2.68 14.81 14.86
C ASP A 53 1.20 15.12 14.71
N GLN A 54 0.34 14.11 14.64
CA GLN A 54 -1.11 14.26 14.56
C GLN A 54 -1.66 14.98 15.80
N ALA A 55 -1.15 14.67 17.00
CA ALA A 55 -1.58 15.30 18.24
C ALA A 55 -1.24 16.81 18.33
N ARG A 56 -0.28 17.28 17.52
CA ARG A 56 0.18 18.68 17.51
C ARG A 56 -0.36 19.47 16.32
N GLU A 57 -0.89 18.79 15.30
CA GLU A 57 -1.35 19.41 14.08
C GLU A 57 -2.77 19.95 14.24
N THR A 58 -2.97 21.19 13.79
CA THR A 58 -4.29 21.87 13.88
C THR A 58 -4.99 21.93 12.54
N SER A 59 -4.27 21.77 11.42
CA SER A 59 -4.86 21.79 10.08
C SER A 59 -5.64 20.48 9.81
N PRO A 60 -6.96 20.53 9.54
CA PRO A 60 -7.76 19.34 9.27
C PRO A 60 -7.21 18.50 8.10
N ARG A 61 -6.73 19.17 7.04
CA ARG A 61 -6.14 18.48 5.87
C ARG A 61 -4.83 17.77 6.22
N ALA A 62 -4.01 18.37 7.08
CA ALA A 62 -2.76 17.74 7.51
C ALA A 62 -3.03 16.57 8.47
N VAL A 63 -3.98 16.72 9.40
CA VAL A 63 -4.47 15.63 10.27
C VAL A 63 -4.98 14.46 9.42
N TYR A 64 -5.81 14.72 8.42
CA TYR A 64 -6.31 13.69 7.50
C TYR A 64 -5.16 12.90 6.83
N ARG A 65 -4.13 13.61 6.33
CA ARG A 65 -2.97 12.96 5.70
C ARG A 65 -2.10 12.19 6.69
N LEU A 66 -1.99 12.65 7.92
CA LEU A 66 -1.29 11.94 9.01
C LEU A 66 -2.06 10.67 9.41
N GLN A 67 -3.38 10.72 9.46
CA GLN A 67 -4.24 9.54 9.69
C GLN A 67 -4.08 8.52 8.56
N LEU A 68 -4.12 8.97 7.30
CA LEU A 68 -3.89 8.11 6.13
C LEU A 68 -2.51 7.44 6.17
N ALA A 69 -1.47 8.21 6.49
CA ALA A 69 -0.11 7.68 6.64
C ALA A 69 -0.03 6.69 7.81
N SER A 70 -0.70 6.96 8.94
CA SER A 70 -0.74 6.07 10.10
C SER A 70 -1.42 4.74 9.78
N ALA A 71 -2.57 4.78 9.09
CA ALA A 71 -3.26 3.57 8.62
C ALA A 71 -2.37 2.72 7.70
N SER A 72 -1.61 3.39 6.84
CA SER A 72 -0.64 2.73 5.94
C SER A 72 0.55 2.15 6.69
N ALA A 73 1.02 2.80 7.76
CA ALA A 73 2.08 2.27 8.62
C ALA A 73 1.62 1.02 9.38
N TYR A 74 0.40 1.03 9.92
CA TYR A 74 -0.18 -0.15 10.57
C TYR A 74 -0.34 -1.33 9.62
N ILE A 75 -0.86 -1.12 8.39
CA ILE A 75 -0.98 -2.23 7.44
C ILE A 75 0.38 -2.75 7.01
N PHE A 76 1.38 -1.86 6.88
CA PHE A 76 2.76 -2.26 6.60
C PHE A 76 3.34 -3.13 7.71
N ARG A 77 3.17 -2.73 8.98
CA ARG A 77 3.55 -3.54 10.14
C ARG A 77 2.90 -4.92 10.10
N CYS A 78 1.60 -4.98 9.82
CA CYS A 78 0.87 -6.25 9.70
C CYS A 78 1.48 -7.15 8.60
N MET A 79 1.76 -6.58 7.42
CA MET A 79 2.40 -7.31 6.31
C MET A 79 3.80 -7.81 6.69
N HIS A 80 4.60 -6.97 7.35
CA HIS A 80 5.96 -7.31 7.76
C HIS A 80 5.99 -8.44 8.79
N ILE A 81 5.19 -8.33 9.86
CA ILE A 81 5.11 -9.36 10.89
C ILE A 81 4.60 -10.68 10.29
N PHE A 82 3.62 -10.62 9.38
CA PHE A 82 3.15 -11.82 8.69
C PHE A 82 4.24 -12.44 7.80
N MET A 83 5.07 -11.63 7.13
CA MET A 83 6.22 -12.15 6.36
C MET A 83 7.21 -12.91 7.25
N GLU A 84 7.51 -12.39 8.43
CA GLU A 84 8.49 -12.98 9.37
C GLU A 84 7.94 -14.19 10.12
N THR A 85 6.70 -14.12 10.59
CA THR A 85 6.15 -15.07 11.56
C THR A 85 5.07 -15.98 10.98
N ARG A 86 4.55 -15.66 9.78
CA ARG A 86 3.35 -16.27 9.19
C ARG A 86 2.08 -16.11 10.05
N GLN A 87 2.10 -15.19 11.01
CA GLN A 87 0.95 -14.84 11.85
C GLN A 87 0.49 -13.41 11.56
N ILE A 88 -0.83 -13.21 11.55
CA ILE A 88 -1.43 -11.88 11.37
C ILE A 88 -1.33 -11.12 12.69
N GLU A 89 -0.74 -9.93 12.65
CA GLU A 89 -0.80 -8.99 13.77
C GLU A 89 -2.17 -8.28 13.77
N TRP A 90 -3.11 -8.87 14.49
CA TRP A 90 -4.52 -8.50 14.48
C TRP A 90 -4.79 -7.06 14.92
N GLN A 91 -3.99 -6.50 15.82
CA GLN A 91 -4.22 -5.16 16.33
C GLN A 91 -3.93 -4.12 15.24
N SER A 92 -2.81 -4.24 14.52
CA SER A 92 -2.46 -3.36 13.41
C SER A 92 -3.45 -3.49 12.27
N LEU A 93 -3.85 -4.71 11.91
CA LEU A 93 -4.85 -4.92 10.86
C LEU A 93 -6.18 -4.23 11.20
N ARG A 94 -6.69 -4.43 12.42
CA ARG A 94 -7.94 -3.81 12.89
C ARG A 94 -7.82 -2.29 12.92
N THR A 95 -6.75 -1.77 13.50
CA THR A 95 -6.52 -0.32 13.63
C THR A 95 -6.43 0.35 12.27
N SER A 96 -5.66 -0.24 11.34
CA SER A 96 -5.54 0.25 9.97
C SER A 96 -6.89 0.32 9.26
N ARG A 97 -7.68 -0.78 9.31
CA ARG A 97 -9.00 -0.84 8.69
C ARG A 97 -9.97 0.20 9.26
N GLN A 98 -10.00 0.36 10.57
CA GLN A 98 -10.86 1.37 11.21
C GLN A 98 -10.54 2.78 10.72
N ILE A 99 -9.25 3.13 10.63
CA ILE A 99 -8.84 4.45 10.13
C ILE A 99 -9.22 4.60 8.66
N PHE A 100 -8.90 3.61 7.81
CA PHE A 100 -9.26 3.68 6.39
C PHE A 100 -10.76 3.80 6.17
N GLN A 101 -11.60 3.05 6.90
CA GLN A 101 -13.05 3.12 6.80
C GLN A 101 -13.60 4.49 7.24
N ALA A 102 -13.04 5.07 8.30
CA ALA A 102 -13.40 6.41 8.76
C ALA A 102 -13.02 7.48 7.73
N LEU A 103 -11.84 7.39 7.13
CA LEU A 103 -11.40 8.28 6.05
C LEU A 103 -12.27 8.10 4.78
N ASP A 104 -12.62 6.86 4.43
CA ASP A 104 -13.46 6.55 3.27
C ASP A 104 -14.86 7.18 3.38
N SER A 105 -15.43 7.14 4.59
CA SER A 105 -16.78 7.65 4.89
C SER A 105 -16.83 9.18 5.00
N SER A 106 -15.71 9.82 5.32
CA SER A 106 -15.61 11.28 5.53
C SER A 106 -15.06 12.03 4.32
N SER A 107 -14.57 11.32 3.30
CA SER A 107 -13.93 11.94 2.13
C SER A 107 -14.96 12.67 1.27
N PRO A 108 -14.78 13.98 0.99
CA PRO A 108 -15.53 14.65 -0.07
C PRO A 108 -15.17 14.02 -1.44
N HIS A 109 -16.02 14.27 -2.45
CA HIS A 109 -15.73 13.83 -3.81
C HIS A 109 -14.37 14.41 -4.28
N PRO A 110 -13.45 13.57 -4.79
CA PRO A 110 -12.10 14.02 -5.08
C PRO A 110 -12.06 14.86 -6.37
N GLU A 111 -11.90 16.18 -6.21
CA GLU A 111 -11.79 17.11 -7.34
C GLU A 111 -10.34 17.23 -7.85
N MET A 112 -9.37 17.40 -6.95
CA MET A 112 -7.97 17.59 -7.31
C MET A 112 -7.21 16.27 -7.39
N LEU A 113 -6.12 16.25 -8.18
CA LEU A 113 -5.26 15.07 -8.33
C LEU A 113 -4.75 14.51 -7.00
N PHE A 114 -4.38 15.36 -6.04
CA PHE A 114 -3.93 14.90 -4.73
C PHE A 114 -5.03 14.21 -3.94
N ASP A 115 -6.27 14.70 -4.03
CA ASP A 115 -7.39 14.10 -3.32
C ASP A 115 -7.78 12.76 -3.98
N LYS A 116 -7.62 12.66 -5.32
CA LYS A 116 -7.74 11.39 -6.05
C LYS A 116 -6.69 10.36 -5.61
N ILE A 117 -5.43 10.78 -5.42
CA ILE A 117 -4.35 9.91 -4.90
C ILE A 117 -4.64 9.47 -3.47
N ASP A 118 -5.10 10.39 -2.61
CA ASP A 118 -5.45 10.08 -1.22
C ASP A 118 -6.62 9.06 -1.18
N ARG A 119 -7.67 9.27 -2.00
CA ARG A 119 -8.79 8.31 -2.13
C ARG A 119 -8.35 6.95 -2.67
N LEU A 120 -7.50 6.92 -3.69
CA LEU A 120 -6.96 5.66 -4.21
C LEU A 120 -6.14 4.92 -3.14
N SER A 121 -5.35 5.64 -2.34
CA SER A 121 -4.56 5.06 -1.24
C SER A 121 -5.46 4.41 -0.19
N ILE A 122 -6.60 5.01 0.12
CA ILE A 122 -7.60 4.44 1.04
C ILE A 122 -8.19 3.15 0.48
N LEU A 123 -8.63 3.16 -0.79
CA LEU A 123 -9.23 1.99 -1.43
C LEU A 123 -8.24 0.82 -1.51
N LEU A 124 -6.99 1.10 -1.86
CA LEU A 124 -5.91 0.11 -1.87
C LEU A 124 -5.64 -0.46 -0.47
N GLY A 125 -5.58 0.39 0.55
CA GLY A 125 -5.40 -0.03 1.94
C GLY A 125 -6.53 -0.91 2.46
N LEU A 126 -7.78 -0.56 2.14
CA LEU A 126 -8.95 -1.41 2.46
C LEU A 126 -8.87 -2.76 1.76
N ALA A 127 -8.51 -2.77 0.47
CA ALA A 127 -8.41 -4.00 -0.31
C ALA A 127 -7.35 -4.95 0.27
N VAL A 128 -6.15 -4.45 0.58
CA VAL A 128 -5.11 -5.21 1.29
C VAL A 128 -5.62 -5.70 2.65
N GLY A 129 -6.36 -4.87 3.39
CA GLY A 129 -6.89 -5.22 4.70
C GLY A 129 -7.90 -6.38 4.65
N TYR A 130 -8.83 -6.37 3.69
CA TYR A 130 -9.75 -7.48 3.45
C TYR A 130 -9.01 -8.74 3.00
N HIS A 131 -8.02 -8.57 2.12
CA HIS A 131 -7.21 -9.66 1.57
C HIS A 131 -6.41 -10.38 2.66
N LEU A 132 -5.72 -9.63 3.52
CA LEU A 132 -5.00 -10.17 4.68
C LEU A 132 -5.93 -10.85 5.68
N ASN A 133 -7.17 -10.36 5.83
CA ASN A 133 -8.15 -10.99 6.72
C ASN A 133 -8.81 -12.26 6.13
N GLY A 134 -8.50 -12.61 4.87
CA GLY A 134 -9.14 -13.73 4.19
C GLY A 134 -10.60 -13.48 3.78
N GLU A 135 -11.07 -12.24 3.80
CA GLU A 135 -12.41 -11.86 3.32
C GLU A 135 -12.41 -11.76 1.79
N VAL A 136 -12.43 -12.91 1.11
CA VAL A 136 -12.18 -13.01 -0.34
C VAL A 136 -13.11 -12.13 -1.18
N ASP A 137 -14.42 -12.20 -0.97
CA ASP A 137 -15.38 -11.42 -1.76
C ASP A 137 -15.25 -9.90 -1.48
N ALA A 138 -15.09 -9.51 -0.21
CA ALA A 138 -14.89 -8.11 0.15
C ALA A 138 -13.59 -7.54 -0.42
N ALA A 139 -12.54 -8.36 -0.47
CA ALA A 139 -11.26 -7.99 -1.08
C ALA A 139 -11.42 -7.78 -2.59
N LEU A 140 -12.10 -8.67 -3.31
CA LEU A 140 -12.37 -8.53 -4.74
C LEU A 140 -13.15 -7.23 -5.04
N ASP A 141 -14.20 -6.96 -4.28
CA ASP A 141 -14.98 -5.73 -4.41
C ASP A 141 -14.13 -4.47 -4.16
N ALA A 142 -13.27 -4.51 -3.13
CA ALA A 142 -12.38 -3.40 -2.81
C ALA A 142 -11.32 -3.17 -3.90
N TRP A 143 -10.73 -4.24 -4.44
CA TRP A 143 -9.80 -4.17 -5.56
C TRP A 143 -10.46 -3.62 -6.82
N ALA A 144 -11.71 -4.01 -7.12
CA ALA A 144 -12.47 -3.47 -8.24
C ALA A 144 -12.72 -1.95 -8.10
N LYS A 145 -13.07 -1.48 -6.90
CA LYS A 145 -13.20 -0.04 -6.60
C LYS A 145 -11.88 0.70 -6.78
N ALA A 146 -10.78 0.14 -6.28
CA ALA A 146 -9.44 0.72 -6.45
C ALA A 146 -9.04 0.79 -7.93
N LEU A 147 -9.34 -0.23 -8.73
CA LEU A 147 -9.05 -0.26 -10.16
C LEU A 147 -9.85 0.80 -10.92
N SER A 148 -11.15 0.91 -10.65
CA SER A 148 -12.01 1.94 -11.24
C SER A 148 -11.48 3.34 -10.93
N MET A 149 -11.10 3.58 -9.67
CA MET A 149 -10.52 4.84 -9.24
C MET A 149 -9.19 5.12 -9.95
N SER A 150 -8.27 4.16 -9.99
CA SER A 150 -6.98 4.27 -10.68
C SER A 150 -7.16 4.66 -12.14
N LYS A 151 -8.02 3.95 -12.88
CA LYS A 151 -8.30 4.21 -14.30
C LYS A 151 -8.90 5.59 -14.59
N SER A 152 -9.47 6.25 -13.60
CA SER A 152 -10.04 7.59 -13.77
C SER A 152 -9.00 8.71 -13.88
N PHE A 153 -7.74 8.46 -13.51
CA PHE A 153 -6.70 9.50 -13.55
C PHE A 153 -5.24 9.01 -13.73
N LEU A 154 -4.98 7.71 -13.62
CA LEU A 154 -3.68 7.12 -13.89
C LEU A 154 -3.69 6.41 -15.25
N THR A 155 -2.55 6.48 -15.93
CA THR A 155 -2.28 5.62 -17.07
C THR A 155 -2.08 4.18 -16.60
N THR A 156 -2.50 3.22 -17.40
CA THR A 156 -2.26 1.80 -17.14
C THR A 156 -0.78 1.53 -16.86
N GLY A 157 -0.48 0.82 -15.77
CA GLY A 157 0.89 0.54 -15.36
C GLY A 157 0.99 -0.30 -14.10
N TYR A 158 1.91 0.04 -13.20
CA TYR A 158 2.18 -0.75 -11.99
C TYR A 158 0.98 -0.88 -11.06
N THR A 159 0.13 0.15 -10.96
CA THR A 159 -1.08 0.08 -10.14
C THR A 159 -2.06 -0.97 -10.68
N ASP A 160 -2.33 -0.98 -11.99
CA ASP A 160 -3.16 -2.01 -12.63
C ASP A 160 -2.54 -3.41 -12.46
N MET A 161 -1.21 -3.50 -12.56
CA MET A 161 -0.47 -4.74 -12.36
C MET A 161 -0.69 -5.29 -10.96
N ILE A 162 -0.43 -4.51 -9.91
CA ILE A 162 -0.48 -5.01 -8.54
C ILE A 162 -1.92 -5.36 -8.13
N ILE A 163 -2.91 -4.63 -8.65
CA ILE A 163 -4.32 -4.98 -8.47
C ILE A 163 -4.64 -6.31 -9.16
N SER A 164 -4.22 -6.49 -10.41
CA SER A 164 -4.48 -7.73 -11.17
C SER A 164 -3.79 -8.94 -10.56
N TYR A 165 -2.59 -8.76 -10.01
CA TYR A 165 -1.87 -9.82 -9.28
C TYR A 165 -2.62 -10.21 -7.99
N SER A 166 -3.14 -9.21 -7.26
CA SER A 166 -3.94 -9.44 -6.05
C SER A 166 -5.26 -10.15 -6.36
N VAL A 167 -5.97 -9.73 -7.41
CA VAL A 167 -7.22 -10.36 -7.87
C VAL A 167 -6.98 -11.80 -8.29
N SER A 168 -5.91 -12.05 -9.05
CA SER A 168 -5.56 -13.41 -9.45
C SER A 168 -5.30 -14.34 -8.27
N GLU A 169 -4.62 -13.87 -7.22
CA GLU A 169 -4.42 -14.66 -6.01
C GLU A 169 -5.75 -15.01 -5.32
N LEU A 170 -6.66 -14.05 -5.23
CA LEU A 170 -8.00 -14.27 -4.66
C LEU A 170 -8.83 -15.24 -5.51
N GLU A 171 -8.70 -15.19 -6.83
CA GLU A 171 -9.34 -16.13 -7.76
C GLU A 171 -8.83 -17.56 -7.54
N LEU A 172 -7.54 -17.74 -7.24
CA LEU A 172 -6.99 -19.05 -6.85
C LEU A 172 -7.62 -19.57 -5.56
N ARG A 173 -7.80 -18.71 -4.54
CA ARG A 173 -8.48 -19.11 -3.30
C ARG A 173 -9.91 -19.57 -3.53
N ARG A 174 -10.58 -19.08 -4.58
CA ARG A 174 -11.93 -19.51 -4.99
C ARG A 174 -11.93 -20.78 -5.86
N GLY A 175 -10.77 -21.27 -6.28
CA GLY A 175 -10.66 -22.31 -7.30
C GLY A 175 -11.04 -21.85 -8.71
N ALA A 176 -11.11 -20.54 -8.95
CA ALA A 176 -11.45 -19.94 -10.24
C ALA A 176 -10.20 -19.87 -11.14
N ILE A 177 -9.67 -21.03 -11.51
CA ILE A 177 -8.34 -21.18 -12.13
C ILE A 177 -8.20 -20.39 -13.44
N ALA A 178 -9.21 -20.44 -14.32
CA ALA A 178 -9.16 -19.75 -15.61
C ALA A 178 -9.15 -18.22 -15.46
N GLN A 179 -9.91 -17.69 -14.50
CA GLN A 179 -9.92 -16.26 -14.18
C GLN A 179 -8.56 -15.86 -13.59
N ALA A 180 -8.03 -16.66 -12.65
CA ALA A 180 -6.72 -16.46 -12.08
C ALA A 180 -5.62 -16.40 -13.14
N ASP A 181 -5.64 -17.30 -14.13
CA ASP A 181 -4.71 -17.29 -15.27
C ASP A 181 -4.81 -16.01 -16.08
N THR A 182 -6.04 -15.55 -16.37
CA THR A 182 -6.28 -14.32 -17.13
C THR A 182 -5.69 -13.11 -16.40
N SER A 183 -6.05 -12.94 -15.12
CA SER A 183 -5.59 -11.84 -14.27
C SER A 183 -4.08 -11.88 -14.04
N GLY A 184 -3.51 -13.08 -13.81
CA GLY A 184 -2.09 -13.29 -13.58
C GLY A 184 -1.23 -13.02 -14.81
N ASN A 185 -1.67 -13.47 -15.99
CA ASN A 185 -0.97 -13.21 -17.26
C ASN A 185 -0.99 -11.72 -17.61
N TYR A 186 -2.12 -11.04 -17.36
CA TYR A 186 -2.21 -9.60 -17.52
C TYR A 186 -1.24 -8.87 -16.58
N ALA A 187 -1.16 -9.28 -15.31
CA ALA A 187 -0.20 -8.74 -14.36
C ALA A 187 1.26 -8.94 -14.82
N ARG A 188 1.63 -10.14 -15.32
CA ARG A 188 2.98 -10.39 -15.87
C ARG A 188 3.31 -9.46 -17.04
N SER A 189 2.38 -9.29 -17.97
CA SER A 189 2.57 -8.41 -19.14
C SER A 189 2.83 -6.97 -18.70
N LEU A 190 2.04 -6.46 -17.74
CA LEU A 190 2.22 -5.11 -17.22
C LEU A 190 3.53 -4.96 -16.43
N PHE A 191 3.93 -5.97 -15.65
CA PHE A 191 5.19 -5.92 -14.90
C PHE A 191 6.40 -5.87 -15.84
N GLY A 192 6.38 -6.63 -16.95
CA GLY A 192 7.43 -6.59 -17.97
C GLY A 192 7.63 -5.21 -18.62
N GLN A 193 6.62 -4.35 -18.57
CA GLN A 193 6.68 -2.97 -19.11
C GLN A 193 7.02 -1.94 -18.03
N ALA A 194 6.38 -2.04 -16.86
CA ALA A 194 6.42 -0.98 -15.85
C ALA A 194 7.56 -1.15 -14.82
N GLY A 195 8.07 -2.38 -14.64
CA GLY A 195 8.97 -2.73 -13.55
C GLY A 195 8.33 -2.57 -12.16
N ARG A 196 9.14 -2.70 -11.09
CA ARG A 196 8.69 -2.51 -9.71
C ARG A 196 8.62 -1.00 -9.38
N GLN A 197 7.52 -0.53 -8.78
CA GLN A 197 7.33 0.89 -8.41
C GLN A 197 6.85 1.04 -6.96
N HIS A 198 7.29 2.10 -6.29
CA HIS A 198 7.05 2.30 -4.84
C HIS A 198 6.16 3.52 -4.55
N HIS A 199 5.14 3.76 -5.39
CA HIS A 199 4.26 4.92 -5.25
C HIS A 199 3.45 4.88 -3.94
N PHE A 200 2.88 3.73 -3.61
CA PHE A 200 2.09 3.49 -2.41
C PHE A 200 2.89 2.68 -1.38
N ILE A 201 2.68 2.93 -0.09
CA ILE A 201 3.40 2.26 0.99
C ILE A 201 3.11 0.76 0.95
N GLY A 202 4.14 -0.07 0.99
CA GLY A 202 4.00 -1.53 1.05
C GLY A 202 3.67 -2.20 -0.29
N LEU A 203 2.99 -1.53 -1.22
CA LEU A 203 2.57 -2.13 -2.49
C LEU A 203 3.70 -2.38 -3.48
N GLY A 204 4.81 -1.64 -3.36
CA GLY A 204 6.03 -1.86 -4.14
C GLY A 204 7.05 -2.77 -3.47
N SER A 205 6.97 -2.88 -2.14
CA SER A 205 7.98 -3.52 -1.30
C SER A 205 7.52 -4.90 -0.83
N LEU A 206 6.64 -4.96 0.17
CA LEU A 206 6.25 -6.22 0.82
C LEU A 206 5.13 -6.96 0.11
N TRP A 207 4.13 -6.24 -0.40
CA TRP A 207 2.91 -6.83 -0.95
C TRP A 207 3.16 -7.76 -2.15
N PRO A 208 4.02 -7.41 -3.13
CA PRO A 208 4.32 -8.33 -4.24
C PRO A 208 4.94 -9.65 -3.79
N ASP A 209 5.77 -9.60 -2.75
CA ASP A 209 6.48 -10.76 -2.23
C ASP A 209 5.53 -11.67 -1.43
N LEU A 210 4.58 -11.07 -0.69
CA LEU A 210 3.46 -11.78 -0.07
C LEU A 210 2.61 -12.53 -1.09
N LEU A 211 2.18 -11.84 -2.15
CA LEU A 211 1.43 -12.46 -3.24
C LEU A 211 2.22 -13.59 -3.90
N GLY A 212 3.53 -13.40 -4.08
CA GLY A 212 4.43 -14.43 -4.64
C GLY A 212 4.50 -15.68 -3.77
N HIS A 213 4.62 -15.54 -2.45
CA HIS A 213 4.57 -16.69 -1.55
C HIS A 213 3.23 -17.43 -1.60
N TRP A 214 2.10 -16.71 -1.62
CA TRP A 214 0.80 -17.35 -1.75
C TRP A 214 0.62 -18.02 -3.11
N TYR A 215 1.14 -17.45 -4.19
CA TYR A 215 1.17 -18.08 -5.51
C TYR A 215 1.94 -19.41 -5.50
N GLN A 216 3.11 -19.43 -4.87
CA GLN A 216 3.92 -20.66 -4.76
C GLN A 216 3.19 -21.74 -3.97
N GLN A 217 2.42 -21.39 -2.95
CA GLN A 217 1.57 -22.33 -2.21
C GLN A 217 0.49 -22.97 -3.09
N HIS A 218 0.06 -22.29 -4.15
CA HIS A 218 -0.84 -22.81 -5.17
C HIS A 218 -0.10 -23.49 -6.35
N GLY A 219 1.20 -23.74 -6.23
CA GLY A 219 2.01 -24.39 -7.26
C GLY A 219 2.30 -23.50 -8.48
N ARG A 220 2.31 -22.18 -8.32
CA ARG A 220 2.50 -21.21 -9.42
C ARG A 220 3.76 -20.38 -9.24
N ASP A 221 4.35 -20.00 -10.37
CA ASP A 221 5.46 -19.05 -10.39
C ASP A 221 4.97 -17.63 -10.04
N PRO A 222 5.64 -16.91 -9.12
CA PRO A 222 5.34 -15.52 -8.82
C PRO A 222 5.32 -14.63 -10.08
N VAL A 223 4.43 -13.63 -10.12
CA VAL A 223 4.40 -12.62 -11.20
C VAL A 223 5.64 -11.74 -11.14
N ILE A 224 6.04 -11.38 -9.93
CA ILE A 224 7.27 -10.64 -9.64
C ILE A 224 8.25 -11.63 -9.00
N PRO A 225 9.49 -11.75 -9.51
CA PRO A 225 10.52 -12.54 -8.85
C PRO A 225 10.67 -12.09 -7.40
N LEU A 226 10.65 -13.06 -6.48
CA LEU A 226 10.87 -12.78 -5.06
C LEU A 226 12.28 -12.20 -4.88
N GLY A 227 12.40 -11.16 -4.05
CA GLY A 227 13.70 -10.67 -3.62
C GLY A 227 14.44 -11.78 -2.85
N ASN A 228 15.73 -11.95 -3.13
CA ASN A 228 16.63 -12.77 -2.29
C ASN A 228 16.78 -12.16 -0.90
#